data_AF-J9FH59-F1
#
_entry.id   AF-J9FH59-F1
#
_cell.length_a   1.000
_cell.length_b   1.000
_cell.length_c   1.000
_cell.angle_alpha   90.00
_cell.angle_beta   90.00
_cell.angle_gamma   90.00
#
_symmetry.space_group_name_H-M   'P 1'
#
loop_
_entity.id
_entity.type
_entity.pdbx_description
1 polymer ?
#
loop_
_entity_poly.entity_id
_entity_poly.type
_entity_poly.pdbx_seq_one_letter_code
_entity_poly.pdbx_strand_id
1 'polypeptide(L)'
;MANGELTYDDFLQRLDIQNILMDAGYHLNKRDGLRYPSYIRTDSNGTRIRGDKFIVTPNGKCCFQPPQQKLYNIISFIKAFPEKFAEHRNDVSPDRLVNLVCNRLLNQPINDRPLRIIQPRRENTP
;
A
#
# COMPACT_ATOMS: atom_id res chain seq x y z
N MET A 1 -2.83 -4.04 26.30
CA MET A 1 -2.64 -2.93 25.35
C MET A 1 -1.15 -2.89 25.04
N ALA A 2 -0.74 -3.31 23.85
CA ALA A 2 0.67 -3.35 23.48
C ALA A 2 1.11 -1.93 23.10
N ASN A 3 2.08 -1.39 23.82
CA ASN A 3 2.57 -0.03 23.66
C ASN A 3 3.13 0.19 22.25
N GLY A 4 2.38 0.92 21.40
CA GLY A 4 2.89 1.47 20.14
C GLY A 4 2.54 0.73 18.85
N GLU A 5 1.69 -0.29 18.87
CA GLU A 5 1.22 -0.93 17.63
C GLU A 5 0.01 -0.17 17.07
N LEU A 6 0.20 0.57 15.97
CA LEU A 6 -0.88 1.32 15.32
C LEU A 6 -1.97 0.38 14.80
N THR A 7 -3.23 0.73 15.03
CA THR A 7 -4.37 -0.02 14.53
C THR A 7 -4.71 0.38 13.09
N TYR A 8 -5.53 -0.42 12.42
CA TYR A 8 -6.03 -0.07 11.10
C TYR A 8 -6.80 1.26 11.08
N ASP A 9 -7.53 1.59 12.14
CA ASP A 9 -8.26 2.86 12.24
C ASP A 9 -7.28 4.04 12.29
N ASP A 10 -6.18 3.91 13.05
CA ASP A 10 -5.14 4.93 13.11
C ASP A 10 -4.54 5.24 11.73
N PHE A 11 -4.33 4.21 10.89
CA PHE A 11 -3.86 4.43 9.52
C PHE A 11 -4.89 5.20 8.68
N LEU A 12 -6.17 4.86 8.79
CA LEU A 12 -7.24 5.53 8.03
C LEU A 12 -7.44 7.00 8.46
N GLN A 13 -7.10 7.34 9.70
CA GLN A 13 -7.14 8.71 10.22
C GLN A 13 -5.94 9.54 9.74
N ARG A 14 -4.74 8.96 9.72
CA ARG A 14 -3.49 9.70 9.47
C ARG A 14 -3.03 9.71 8.02
N LEU A 15 -3.45 8.72 7.23
CA LEU A 15 -3.14 8.63 5.81
C LEU A 15 -4.41 8.85 4.97
N ASP A 16 -4.19 9.23 3.71
CA ASP A 16 -5.19 9.24 2.67
C ASP A 16 -4.76 8.30 1.54
N ILE A 17 -5.69 8.05 0.60
CA ILE A 17 -5.41 7.17 -0.52
C ILE A 17 -4.38 7.78 -1.48
N GLN A 18 -4.18 9.09 -1.46
CA GLN A 18 -3.27 9.81 -2.35
C GLN A 18 -1.82 9.53 -1.95
N ASN A 19 -1.52 9.52 -0.66
CA ASN A 19 -0.23 9.09 -0.11
C ASN A 19 0.14 7.68 -0.60
N ILE A 20 -0.82 6.75 -0.56
CA ILE A 20 -0.61 5.38 -1.03
C ILE A 20 -0.38 5.31 -2.55
N LEU A 21 -1.15 6.08 -3.33
CA LEU A 21 -0.96 6.15 -4.78
C LEU A 21 0.40 6.73 -5.15
N MET A 22 0.84 7.78 -4.46
CA MET A 22 2.16 8.38 -4.68
C MET A 22 3.29 7.40 -4.33
N ASP A 23 3.15 6.70 -3.21
CA ASP A 23 4.10 5.67 -2.79
C ASP A 23 4.20 4.49 -3.78
N ALA A 24 3.06 4.10 -4.36
CA ALA A 24 2.97 3.10 -5.42
C ALA A 24 3.50 3.60 -6.80
N GLY A 25 4.08 4.80 -6.86
CA GLY A 25 4.69 5.38 -8.05
C GLY A 25 3.73 6.11 -8.99
N TYR A 26 2.52 6.44 -8.55
CA TYR A 26 1.60 7.27 -9.33
C TYR A 26 1.81 8.75 -9.04
N HIS A 27 1.46 9.59 -10.00
CA HIS A 27 1.44 11.03 -9.82
C HIS A 27 0.13 11.62 -10.32
N LEU A 28 -0.20 12.79 -9.79
CA LEU A 28 -1.41 13.53 -10.15
C LEU A 28 -1.36 13.90 -11.65
N ASN A 29 -2.38 13.47 -12.38
CA ASN A 29 -2.55 13.79 -13.78
C ASN A 29 -3.29 15.12 -13.95
N LYS A 30 -2.53 16.21 -14.08
CA LYS A 30 -3.09 17.57 -14.17
C LYS A 30 -3.82 17.88 -15.48
N ARG A 31 -3.72 17.03 -16.51
CA ARG A 31 -4.12 17.35 -17.90
C ARG A 31 -5.30 16.54 -18.43
N ASP A 32 -6.09 15.89 -17.58
CA ASP A 32 -7.15 14.98 -18.05
C ASP A 32 -8.56 15.56 -18.11
N GLY A 33 -8.75 16.80 -17.63
CA GLY A 33 -10.05 17.48 -17.66
C GLY A 33 -11.13 16.80 -16.82
N LEU A 34 -10.77 15.85 -15.95
CA LEU A 34 -11.74 15.20 -15.08
C LEU A 34 -12.07 16.09 -13.88
N ARG A 35 -13.32 15.97 -13.41
CA ARG A 35 -13.78 16.64 -12.20
C ARG A 35 -13.04 16.18 -10.94
N TYR A 36 -12.64 14.92 -10.88
CA TYR A 36 -12.01 14.31 -9.71
C TYR A 36 -10.54 14.01 -9.97
N PRO A 37 -9.66 14.17 -8.97
CA PRO A 37 -8.24 13.92 -9.11
C PRO A 37 -7.98 12.51 -9.64
N SER A 38 -7.12 12.41 -10.65
CA SER A 38 -6.69 11.14 -11.18
C SER A 38 -5.18 10.98 -11.12
N TYR A 39 -4.75 9.75 -10.90
CA TYR A 39 -3.37 9.37 -10.67
C TYR A 39 -2.97 8.35 -11.73
N ILE A 40 -1.85 8.61 -12.40
CA ILE A 40 -1.32 7.77 -13.48
C ILE A 40 0.13 7.40 -13.18
N ARG A 41 0.61 6.35 -13.82
CA ARG A 41 2.01 5.94 -13.80
C ARG A 41 2.64 6.09 -15.17
N THR A 42 3.94 6.36 -15.18
CA THR A 42 4.77 6.41 -16.38
C THR A 42 5.77 5.26 -16.36
N ASP A 43 6.14 4.79 -17.54
CA ASP A 43 7.25 3.84 -17.69
C ASP A 43 8.61 4.55 -17.51
N SER A 44 9.70 3.80 -17.66
CA SER A 44 11.07 4.31 -17.55
C SER A 44 11.42 5.37 -18.60
N ASN A 45 10.67 5.44 -19.71
CA ASN A 45 10.85 6.43 -20.76
C ASN A 45 10.01 7.71 -20.51
N GLY A 46 9.33 7.79 -19.36
CA GLY A 46 8.42 8.89 -19.04
C GLY A 46 7.09 8.84 -19.81
N THR A 47 6.81 7.74 -20.52
CA THR A 47 5.57 7.58 -21.28
C THR A 47 4.47 7.04 -20.37
N ARG A 48 3.27 7.60 -20.46
CA ARG A 48 2.12 7.16 -19.67
C ARG A 48 1.78 5.70 -19.95
N ILE A 49 1.70 4.90 -18.89
CA ILE A 49 1.21 3.51 -18.96
C ILE A 49 -0.31 3.54 -19.18
N ARG A 50 -0.76 3.07 -20.34
CA ARG A 50 -2.19 3.04 -20.68
C ARG A 50 -2.93 2.04 -19.79
N GLY A 51 -4.14 2.40 -19.35
CA GLY A 51 -4.98 1.59 -18.47
C GLY A 51 -4.61 1.62 -16.99
N ASP A 52 -3.40 2.08 -16.64
CA ASP A 52 -2.93 2.18 -15.26
C ASP A 52 -3.27 3.56 -14.67
N LYS A 53 -4.54 3.72 -14.29
CA LYS A 53 -5.12 4.98 -13.81
C LYS A 53 -6.07 4.74 -12.65
N PHE A 54 -5.90 5.50 -11.58
CA PHE A 54 -6.86 5.56 -10.47
C PHE A 54 -7.52 6.93 -10.39
N ILE A 55 -8.80 6.96 -10.02
CA ILE A 55 -9.53 8.20 -9.72
C ILE A 55 -9.86 8.19 -8.24
N VAL A 56 -9.55 9.30 -7.56
CA VAL A 56 -9.84 9.47 -6.14
C VAL A 56 -11.27 9.94 -5.96
N THR A 57 -11.99 9.34 -5.00
CA THR A 57 -13.36 9.73 -4.67
C THR A 57 -13.43 11.13 -4.06
N PRO A 58 -14.59 11.82 -4.09
CA PRO A 58 -14.71 13.19 -3.59
C PRO A 58 -14.27 13.38 -2.14
N ASN A 59 -14.47 12.37 -1.29
CA ASN A 59 -14.07 12.39 0.12
C ASN A 59 -12.56 12.18 0.35
N GLY A 60 -11.77 11.90 -0.70
CA GLY A 60 -10.33 11.68 -0.61
C GLY A 60 -9.90 10.38 0.09
N LYS A 61 -10.83 9.51 0.48
CA LYS A 61 -10.53 8.31 1.28
C LYS A 61 -10.40 7.02 0.47
N CYS A 62 -10.96 6.99 -0.73
CA CYS A 62 -10.91 5.83 -1.62
C CYS A 62 -10.50 6.22 -3.04
N CYS A 63 -10.11 5.23 -3.82
CA CYS A 63 -9.93 5.36 -5.26
C CYS A 63 -10.57 4.18 -5.99
N PHE A 64 -10.73 4.30 -7.30
CA PHE A 64 -11.14 3.19 -8.17
C PHE A 64 -10.42 3.26 -9.51
N GLN A 65 -10.35 2.13 -10.21
CA GLN A 65 -9.72 2.02 -11.52
C GLN A 65 -10.79 1.94 -12.62
N PRO A 66 -10.96 2.97 -13.47
CA PRO A 66 -11.92 2.92 -14.57
C PRO A 66 -11.66 1.75 -15.53
N PRO A 67 -12.70 1.14 -16.14
CA PRO A 67 -14.12 1.49 -16.02
C PRO A 67 -14.79 0.93 -14.75
N GLN A 68 -14.12 0.04 -14.01
CA GLN A 68 -14.69 -0.63 -12.85
C GLN A 68 -14.75 0.33 -11.65
N GLN A 69 -15.92 0.53 -11.07
CA GLN A 69 -16.09 1.40 -9.89
C GLN A 69 -15.87 0.65 -8.57
N LYS A 70 -15.01 -0.37 -8.56
CA LYS A 70 -14.62 -1.03 -7.31
C LYS A 70 -13.77 -0.08 -6.48
N LEU A 71 -14.26 0.25 -5.29
CA LEU A 71 -13.58 1.17 -4.37
C LEU A 71 -12.47 0.46 -3.60
N TYR A 72 -11.31 1.10 -3.57
CA TYR A 72 -10.17 0.73 -2.77
C TYR A 72 -9.88 1.84 -1.77
N ASN A 73 -9.92 1.53 -0.47
CA ASN A 73 -9.33 2.38 0.55
C ASN A 73 -7.85 1.99 0.71
N ILE A 74 -7.15 2.60 1.66
CA ILE A 74 -5.72 2.34 1.92
C ILE A 74 -5.42 0.85 2.06
N ILE A 75 -6.18 0.17 2.92
CA ILE A 75 -5.98 -1.23 3.25
C ILE A 75 -6.27 -2.11 2.03
N SER A 76 -7.44 -1.92 1.41
CA SER A 76 -7.84 -2.77 0.29
C SER A 76 -7.05 -2.50 -0.98
N PHE A 77 -6.49 -1.30 -1.16
CA PHE A 77 -5.57 -1.01 -2.25
C PHE A 77 -4.27 -1.80 -2.11
N ILE A 78 -3.63 -1.72 -0.94
CA ILE A 78 -2.36 -2.44 -0.69
C ILE A 78 -2.56 -3.95 -0.84
N LYS A 79 -3.66 -4.49 -0.32
CA LYS A 79 -3.97 -5.92 -0.46
C LYS A 79 -4.29 -6.34 -1.90
N ALA A 80 -4.90 -5.47 -2.70
CA ALA A 80 -5.27 -5.78 -4.08
C ALA A 80 -4.08 -5.66 -5.05
N PHE A 81 -3.10 -4.82 -4.73
CA PHE A 81 -1.95 -4.52 -5.57
C PHE A 81 -0.63 -4.57 -4.80
N PRO A 82 -0.31 -5.71 -4.15
CA PRO A 82 0.87 -5.81 -3.30
C PRO A 82 2.17 -5.56 -4.10
N GLU A 83 2.21 -5.95 -5.38
CA GLU A 83 3.37 -5.80 -6.27
C GLU A 83 3.80 -4.34 -6.53
N LYS A 84 2.96 -3.37 -6.15
CA LYS A 84 3.28 -1.94 -6.29
C LYS A 84 4.13 -1.39 -5.14
N PHE A 85 4.37 -2.17 -4.10
CA PHE A 85 5.07 -1.75 -2.89
C PHE A 85 6.41 -2.46 -2.72
N ALA A 86 7.42 -1.73 -2.23
CA ALA A 86 8.78 -2.25 -2.07
C ALA A 86 8.88 -3.37 -1.02
N GLU A 87 7.97 -3.38 -0.05
CA GLU A 87 7.90 -4.36 1.03
C GLU A 87 7.22 -5.68 0.63
N HIS A 88 6.67 -5.76 -0.58
CA HIS A 88 6.06 -6.99 -1.04
C HIS A 88 7.11 -8.10 -1.24
N ARG A 89 6.91 -9.19 -0.51
CA ARG A 89 7.68 -10.42 -0.60
C ARG A 89 6.73 -11.61 -0.49
N ASN A 90 7.11 -12.76 -1.04
CA ASN A 90 6.27 -13.96 -1.07
C ASN A 90 5.94 -14.52 0.32
N ASP A 91 6.75 -14.22 1.33
CA ASP A 91 6.61 -14.65 2.73
C ASP A 91 5.84 -13.65 3.60
N VAL A 92 5.50 -12.47 3.07
CA VAL A 92 4.80 -11.41 3.81
C VAL A 92 3.29 -11.54 3.60
N SER A 93 2.54 -11.72 4.69
CA SER A 93 1.07 -11.74 4.62
C SER A 93 0.50 -10.38 4.18
N PRO A 94 -0.67 -10.34 3.52
CA PRO A 94 -1.27 -9.07 3.09
C PRO A 94 -1.51 -8.08 4.25
N ASP A 95 -1.90 -8.57 5.42
CA ASP A 95 -2.06 -7.74 6.63
C ASP A 95 -0.72 -7.20 7.14
N ARG A 96 0.34 -8.02 7.09
CA ARG A 96 1.68 -7.55 7.45
C ARG A 96 2.16 -6.51 6.45
N LEU A 97 1.92 -6.69 5.15
CA LEU A 97 2.30 -5.73 4.12
C LEU A 97 1.62 -4.37 4.36
N VAL A 98 0.32 -4.34 4.67
CA VAL A 98 -0.38 -3.10 5.02
C VAL A 98 0.31 -2.40 6.19
N ASN A 99 0.64 -3.14 7.24
CA ASN A 99 1.34 -2.57 8.39
C ASN A 99 2.72 -2.02 8.00
N LEU A 100 3.49 -2.73 7.19
CA LEU A 100 4.81 -2.28 6.76
C LEU A 100 4.73 -0.96 5.97
N VAL A 101 3.89 -0.93 4.94
CA VAL A 101 3.71 0.25 4.08
C VAL A 101 3.19 1.45 4.88
N CYS A 102 2.15 1.27 5.69
CA CYS A 102 1.56 2.36 6.47
C CYS A 102 2.54 2.92 7.51
N ASN A 103 3.27 2.06 8.22
CA ASN A 103 4.25 2.53 9.21
C ASN A 103 5.44 3.23 8.55
N ARG A 104 5.93 2.77 7.38
CA ARG A 104 6.96 3.50 6.62
C ARG A 104 6.48 4.91 6.27
N LEU A 105 5.28 5.03 5.70
CA LEU A 105 4.72 6.33 5.31
C LEU A 105 4.49 7.27 6.50
N LEU A 106 4.22 6.72 7.68
CA LEU A 106 4.09 7.47 8.92
C LEU A 106 5.42 7.70 9.66
N ASN A 107 6.55 7.30 9.07
CA ASN A 107 7.88 7.33 9.69
C ASN A 107 7.91 6.69 11.09
N GLN A 108 7.12 5.63 11.29
CA GLN A 108 7.07 4.90 12.56
C GLN A 108 8.07 3.74 12.54
N PRO A 109 8.80 3.51 13.65
CA PRO A 109 9.71 2.38 13.74
C PRO A 109 8.91 1.08 13.70
N ILE A 110 9.15 0.27 12.68
CA ILE A 110 8.60 -1.08 12.61
C ILE A 110 9.57 -1.97 13.37
N ASN A 111 9.08 -2.65 14.41
CA ASN A 111 9.84 -3.76 14.98
C ASN A 111 9.90 -4.86 13.92
N ASP A 112 11.04 -4.93 13.24
CA ASP A 112 11.46 -6.03 12.38
C ASP A 112 11.76 -7.22 13.30
N ARG A 113 10.72 -7.80 13.89
CA ARG A 113 10.82 -9.14 14.47
C ARG A 113 10.77 -10.07 13.27
N PRO A 114 11.90 -10.66 12.81
CA PRO A 114 11.82 -11.75 11.87
C PRO A 114 10.93 -12.81 12.50
N LEU A 115 9.98 -13.35 11.73
CA LEU A 115 9.25 -14.55 12.10
C LEU A 115 10.31 -15.56 12.54
N ARG A 116 10.46 -15.79 13.84
CA ARG A 116 11.38 -16.80 14.36
C ARG A 116 10.85 -18.13 13.86
N ILE A 117 11.34 -18.57 12.71
CA ILE A 117 11.27 -19.96 12.31
C ILE A 117 12.13 -20.67 13.34
N ILE A 118 11.47 -21.24 14.36
CA ILE A 118 12.10 -22.13 15.32
C ILE A 118 12.64 -23.28 14.48
N GLN A 119 13.95 -23.31 14.24
CA GLN A 119 14.58 -24.50 13.68
C GLN A 119 14.31 -25.65 14.67
N PRO A 120 13.74 -26.78 14.24
CA PRO A 120 13.60 -27.92 15.12
C PRO A 120 15.00 -28.32 15.59
N ARG A 121 15.15 -28.35 16.91
CA ARG A 121 16.38 -28.78 17.60
C ARG A 121 16.69 -30.20 17.10
N ARG A 122 17.75 -30.37 16.29
CA ARG A 122 18.27 -31.70 15.98
C ARG A 122 18.92 -32.22 17.26
N GLU A 123 18.18 -33.05 17.96
CA GLU A 123 18.68 -33.85 19.07
C GLU A 123 19.58 -34.93 18.46
N ASN A 124 20.90 -34.69 18.48
CA ASN A 124 21.87 -35.73 18.19
C ASN A 124 22.07 -36.51 19.49
N THR A 125 21.46 -37.68 19.60
CA THR A 125 21.80 -38.68 20.61
C THR A 125 23.08 -39.42 20.20
N PRO A 126 23.97 -39.76 21.16
CA PRO A 126 25.28 -40.38 20.92
C PRO A 126 25.20 -41.85 20.47
#